data_AF-A0A2R4WXE6-F1
#
_entry.id   AF-A0A2R4WXE6-F1
#
_cell.length_a   1.000
_cell.length_b   1.000
_cell.length_c   1.000
_cell.angle_alpha   90.00
_cell.angle_beta   90.00
_cell.angle_gamma   90.00
#
_symmetry.space_group_name_H-M   'P 1'
#
loop_
_entity.id
_entity.type
_entity.pdbx_description
1 polymer ?
#
loop_
_entity_poly.entity_id
_entity_poly.type
_entity_poly.pdbx_seq_one_letter_code
_entity_poly.pdbx_strand_id
1 'polypeptide(L)'
;MPVQSKPWTSPDVRAAELALDKLLSAIIAHDATRDQEPRGPIKATPFWFVSLDDAALAQAAFDELVRDPIHYALRHGVKRLGRELHRLGGLDAMSAAIDRVADMDPRHSGRRVSIMDSAWNGIGEGSARWWS
;
A
#
# COMPACT_ATOMS: atom_id res chain seq x y z
N MET A 1 -6.56 -16.97 -29.09
CA MET A 1 -5.19 -17.40 -28.71
C MET A 1 -5.11 -17.39 -27.21
N PRO A 2 -4.59 -18.43 -26.54
CA PRO A 2 -4.41 -18.38 -25.10
C PRO A 2 -3.24 -17.44 -24.80
N VAL A 3 -3.51 -16.36 -24.07
CA VAL A 3 -2.47 -15.52 -23.47
C VAL A 3 -1.79 -16.42 -22.45
N GLN A 4 -0.58 -16.90 -22.76
CA GLN A 4 0.25 -17.57 -21.77
C GLN A 4 0.59 -16.54 -20.70
N SER A 5 -0.14 -16.57 -19.58
CA SER A 5 0.23 -15.86 -18.37
C SER A 5 1.58 -16.42 -17.92
N LYS A 6 2.63 -15.63 -18.14
CA LYS A 6 3.98 -15.94 -17.69
C LYS A 6 3.90 -16.16 -16.18
N PRO A 7 4.36 -17.30 -15.62
CA PRO A 7 4.42 -17.42 -14.18
C PRO A 7 5.40 -16.37 -13.68
N TRP A 8 4.92 -15.35 -12.97
CA TRP A 8 5.75 -14.35 -12.31
C TRP A 8 6.44 -15.00 -11.10
N THR A 9 7.40 -15.88 -11.41
CA THR A 9 8.26 -16.62 -10.47
C THR A 9 9.71 -16.13 -10.60
N SER A 10 9.90 -14.83 -10.83
CA SER A 10 11.24 -14.25 -10.69
C SER A 10 11.60 -14.20 -9.19
N PRO A 11 12.85 -14.49 -8.81
CA PRO A 11 13.33 -14.30 -7.45
C PRO A 11 13.06 -12.89 -6.90
N ASP A 12 13.09 -11.88 -7.77
CA ASP A 12 12.83 -10.49 -7.42
C ASP A 12 11.38 -10.22 -7.02
N VAL A 13 10.41 -10.78 -7.75
CA VAL A 13 8.98 -10.69 -7.38
C VAL A 13 8.76 -11.36 -6.03
N ARG A 14 9.35 -12.54 -5.81
CA ARG A 14 9.22 -13.23 -4.53
C ARG A 14 9.88 -12.45 -3.38
N ALA A 15 11.02 -11.81 -3.62
CA ALA A 15 11.66 -10.95 -2.63
C ALA A 15 10.79 -9.72 -2.30
N ALA A 16 10.14 -9.14 -3.30
CA ALA A 16 9.20 -8.04 -3.10
C ALA A 16 7.97 -8.47 -2.29
N GLU A 17 7.38 -9.64 -2.57
CA GLU A 17 6.27 -10.21 -1.78
C GLU A 17 6.66 -10.42 -0.30
N LEU A 18 7.84 -10.98 -0.03
CA LEU A 18 8.33 -11.17 1.34
C LEU A 18 8.62 -9.84 2.05
N ALA A 19 9.09 -8.84 1.32
CA ALA A 19 9.26 -7.49 1.86
C ALA A 19 7.92 -6.82 2.16
N LEU A 20 6.92 -6.99 1.30
CA LEU A 20 5.54 -6.53 1.54
C LEU A 20 4.95 -7.19 2.79
N ASP A 21 5.08 -8.50 2.94
CA ASP A 21 4.62 -9.22 4.14
C ASP A 21 5.17 -8.61 5.44
N LYS A 22 6.48 -8.35 5.48
CA LYS A 22 7.13 -7.73 6.65
C LYS A 22 6.62 -6.30 6.89
N LEU A 23 6.50 -5.49 5.85
CA LEU A 23 6.02 -4.12 5.98
C LEU A 23 4.56 -4.08 6.45
N LEU A 24 3.69 -4.91 5.88
CA LEU A 24 2.28 -4.98 6.26
C LEU A 24 2.11 -5.49 7.69
N SER A 25 2.88 -6.51 8.08
CA SER A 25 2.90 -6.99 9.47
C SER A 25 3.33 -5.87 10.44
N ALA A 26 4.34 -5.09 10.07
CA ALA A 26 4.79 -3.95 10.87
C ALA A 26 3.73 -2.84 10.95
N ILE A 27 3.04 -2.53 9.85
CA ILE A 27 1.93 -1.54 9.85
C ILE A 27 0.81 -2.00 10.76
N ILE A 28 0.39 -3.26 10.66
CA ILE A 28 -0.69 -3.82 11.47
C ILE A 28 -0.31 -3.82 12.95
N ALA A 29 0.92 -4.22 13.28
CA ALA A 29 1.40 -4.18 14.66
C ALA A 29 1.47 -2.75 15.22
N HIS A 30 2.00 -1.81 14.44
CA HIS A 30 2.09 -0.39 14.82
C HIS A 30 0.70 0.23 15.01
N ASP A 31 -0.23 -0.05 14.09
CA ASP A 31 -1.62 0.39 14.20
C ASP A 31 -2.29 -0.18 15.47
N ALA A 32 -2.05 -1.46 15.78
CA ALA A 32 -2.60 -2.10 16.98
C ALA A 32 -2.06 -1.47 18.27
N THR A 33 -0.76 -1.12 18.32
CA THR A 33 -0.18 -0.38 19.46
C THR A 33 -0.77 1.02 19.56
N ARG A 34 -0.88 1.75 18.44
CA ARG A 34 -1.46 3.10 18.41
C ARG A 34 -2.93 3.10 18.83
N ASP A 35 -3.70 2.08 18.46
CA ASP A 35 -5.12 1.95 18.81
C ASP A 35 -5.35 1.64 20.30
N GLN A 36 -4.33 1.13 21.00
CA GLN A 36 -4.36 0.94 22.46
C GLN A 36 -4.09 2.24 23.23
N GLU A 37 -3.48 3.24 22.59
CA GLU A 37 -3.29 4.55 23.21
C GLU A 37 -4.63 5.30 23.26
N PRO A 38 -4.97 5.93 24.41
CA PRO A 38 -6.21 6.67 24.53
C PRO A 38 -6.23 7.82 23.52
N ARG A 39 -7.10 7.70 22.51
CA ARG A 39 -7.33 8.76 21.54
C ARG A 39 -7.89 9.99 22.26
N GLY A 40 -7.20 11.12 22.13
CA GLY A 40 -7.78 12.43 22.45
C GLY A 40 -9.06 12.67 21.63
N PRO A 41 -9.90 13.64 22.03
CA PRO A 41 -11.18 13.89 21.37
C PRO A 41 -10.98 14.05 19.85
N ILE A 42 -11.78 13.32 19.07
CA ILE A 42 -11.81 13.43 17.61
C ILE A 42 -12.18 14.88 17.28
N LYS A 43 -11.19 15.69 16.90
CA LYS A 43 -11.44 17.01 16.36
C LYS A 43 -11.99 16.79 14.95
N ALA A 44 -13.31 16.96 14.80
CA ALA A 44 -13.95 16.97 13.50
C ALA A 44 -13.35 18.12 12.68
N THR A 45 -12.44 17.80 11.75
CA THR A 45 -11.99 18.75 10.74
C THR A 45 -13.13 18.96 9.75
N PRO A 46 -13.64 20.19 9.60
CA PRO A 46 -14.74 20.46 8.70
C PRO A 46 -14.32 20.34 7.22
N PHE A 47 -15.26 19.85 6.42
CA PHE A 47 -15.08 19.19 5.11
C PHE A 47 -14.90 20.14 3.91
N TRP A 48 -14.31 21.32 4.10
CA TRP A 48 -14.18 22.27 2.99
C TRP A 48 -13.10 21.80 2.00
N PHE A 49 -13.47 21.85 0.71
CA PHE A 49 -12.68 21.57 -0.49
C PHE A 49 -11.17 21.49 -0.27
N VAL A 50 -10.65 20.27 -0.20
CA VAL A 50 -9.22 20.02 -0.40
C VAL A 50 -8.95 20.26 -1.88
N SER A 51 -8.25 21.36 -2.19
CA SER A 51 -7.60 21.50 -3.50
C SER A 51 -6.69 20.28 -3.66
N LEU A 52 -6.90 19.46 -4.69
CA LEU A 52 -6.02 18.34 -5.04
C LEU A 52 -4.85 18.84 -5.90
N ASP A 53 -4.29 20.01 -5.56
CA ASP A 53 -3.04 20.44 -6.17
C ASP A 53 -1.84 19.76 -5.49
N ASP A 54 -0.72 19.74 -6.20
CA ASP A 54 0.49 19.07 -5.75
C ASP A 54 1.00 19.64 -4.42
N ALA A 55 0.78 20.93 -4.15
CA ALA A 55 1.21 21.59 -2.92
C ALA A 55 0.39 21.11 -1.72
N ALA A 56 -0.93 20.99 -1.86
CA ALA A 56 -1.81 20.45 -0.82
C ALA A 56 -1.52 18.97 -0.54
N LEU A 57 -1.25 18.16 -1.58
CA LEU A 57 -0.83 16.77 -1.42
C LEU A 57 0.53 16.66 -0.70
N ALA A 58 1.48 17.53 -1.03
CA ALA A 58 2.78 17.58 -0.37
C ALA A 58 2.65 17.97 1.11
N GLN A 59 1.81 18.96 1.42
CA GLN A 59 1.55 19.37 2.81
C GLN A 59 0.87 18.25 3.61
N ALA A 60 -0.14 17.59 3.05
CA ALA A 60 -0.79 16.46 3.71
C ALA A 60 0.18 15.30 3.99
N ALA A 61 1.09 15.02 3.05
CA ALA A 61 2.14 14.02 3.24
C ALA A 61 3.14 14.43 4.34
N PHE A 62 3.49 15.71 4.42
CA PHE A 62 4.34 16.24 5.49
C PHE A 62 3.66 16.16 6.86
N ASP A 63 2.38 16.52 6.94
CA ASP A 63 1.59 16.46 8.18
C ASP A 63 1.45 15.02 8.66
N GLU A 64 1.25 14.05 7.75
CA GLU A 64 1.24 12.63 8.09
C GLU A 64 2.60 12.17 8.63
N LEU A 65 3.71 12.56 7.99
CA LEU A 65 5.06 12.25 8.44
C LEU A 65 5.35 12.82 9.84
N VAL A 66 4.95 14.06 10.11
CA VAL A 66 5.17 14.70 11.43
C VAL A 66 4.34 14.01 12.51
N ARG A 67 3.09 13.63 12.19
CA ARG A 67 2.17 13.02 13.16
C ARG A 67 2.52 11.55 13.46
N ASP A 68 2.86 10.77 12.44
CA ASP A 68 3.13 9.33 12.56
C ASP A 68 4.25 8.91 11.60
N PRO A 69 5.52 9.22 11.94
CA PRO A 69 6.65 9.01 11.04
C PRO A 69 6.91 7.54 10.73
N ILE A 70 6.58 6.64 11.66
CA ILE A 70 6.73 5.20 11.48
C ILE A 70 5.72 4.71 10.46
N HIS A 71 4.43 5.03 10.65
CA HIS A 71 3.39 4.63 9.70
C HIS A 71 3.66 5.20 8.30
N TYR A 72 4.07 6.47 8.22
CA TYR A 72 4.44 7.13 6.96
C TYR A 72 5.55 6.37 6.22
N ALA A 73 6.66 6.07 6.90
CA ALA A 73 7.80 5.37 6.30
C ALA A 73 7.43 3.97 5.80
N LEU A 74 6.64 3.23 6.57
CA LEU A 74 6.17 1.89 6.20
C LEU A 74 5.26 1.93 4.97
N ARG A 75 4.27 2.85 4.94
CA ARG A 75 3.38 3.06 3.80
C ARG A 75 4.15 3.45 2.53
N HIS A 76 5.15 4.31 2.67
CA HIS A 76 6.01 4.68 1.55
C HIS A 76 6.81 3.47 1.02
N GLY A 77 7.27 2.59 1.92
CA GLY A 77 7.88 1.30 1.56
C GLY A 77 6.95 0.42 0.72
N VAL A 78 5.68 0.28 1.14
CA VAL A 78 4.66 -0.48 0.40
C VAL A 78 4.44 0.12 -1.00
N LYS A 79 4.33 1.45 -1.11
CA LYS A 79 4.19 2.14 -2.41
C LYS A 79 5.41 1.92 -3.32
N ARG A 80 6.62 1.97 -2.77
CA ARG A 80 7.86 1.72 -3.52
C ARG A 80 7.92 0.30 -4.05
N LEU A 81 7.54 -0.70 -3.26
CA LEU A 81 7.48 -2.10 -3.71
C LEU A 81 6.40 -2.30 -4.78
N GLY A 82 5.25 -1.63 -4.67
CA GLY A 82 4.23 -1.64 -5.72
C GLY A 82 4.74 -1.13 -7.07
N ARG A 83 5.51 -0.03 -7.08
CA ARG A 83 6.15 0.49 -8.31
C ARG A 83 7.17 -0.49 -8.88
N GLU A 84 7.89 -1.19 -8.02
CA GLU A 84 8.88 -2.18 -8.44
C GLU A 84 8.23 -3.44 -9.02
N LEU A 85 7.16 -3.93 -8.39
CA LEU A 85 6.33 -5.01 -8.93
C LEU A 85 5.75 -4.64 -10.29
N HIS A 86 5.23 -3.41 -10.44
CA HIS A 86 4.77 -2.88 -11.71
C HIS A 86 5.89 -2.87 -12.77
N ARG A 87 7.11 -2.46 -12.38
CA ARG A 87 8.27 -2.47 -13.29
C ARG A 87 8.65 -3.88 -13.73
N LEU A 88 8.54 -4.87 -12.83
CA LEU A 88 8.93 -6.25 -13.08
C LEU A 88 7.90 -7.05 -13.90
N GLY A 89 6.61 -6.78 -13.72
CA GLY A 89 5.56 -7.55 -14.37
C GLY A 89 4.20 -6.87 -14.52
N GLY A 90 4.19 -5.54 -14.48
CA GLY A 90 2.98 -4.75 -14.68
C GLY A 90 1.89 -5.01 -13.65
N LEU A 91 0.65 -4.80 -14.08
CA LEU A 91 -0.53 -4.99 -13.23
C LEU A 91 -0.73 -6.45 -12.81
N ASP A 92 -0.38 -7.41 -13.68
CA ASP A 92 -0.53 -8.84 -13.37
C ASP A 92 0.36 -9.26 -12.20
N ALA A 93 1.60 -8.78 -12.14
CA ALA A 93 2.49 -9.05 -11.01
C ALA A 93 2.00 -8.38 -9.72
N MET A 94 1.42 -7.17 -9.81
CA MET A 94 0.83 -6.51 -8.65
C MET A 94 -0.40 -7.28 -8.13
N SER A 95 -1.30 -7.70 -9.03
CA SER A 95 -2.50 -8.46 -8.69
C SER A 95 -2.14 -9.81 -8.04
N ALA A 96 -1.23 -10.57 -8.65
CA ALA A 96 -0.76 -11.83 -8.09
C ALA A 96 -0.06 -11.64 -6.72
N ALA A 97 0.65 -10.53 -6.53
CA ALA A 97 1.28 -10.23 -5.24
C ALA A 97 0.25 -9.94 -4.14
N ILE A 98 -0.88 -9.28 -4.46
CA ILE A 98 -1.95 -9.04 -3.48
C ILE A 98 -2.47 -10.36 -2.92
N ASP A 99 -2.85 -11.29 -3.80
CA ASP A 99 -3.39 -12.58 -3.40
C ASP A 99 -2.38 -13.35 -2.54
N ARG A 100 -1.14 -13.46 -3.02
CA ARG A 100 -0.07 -14.21 -2.33
C ARG A 100 0.28 -13.61 -0.97
N VAL A 101 0.34 -12.29 -0.86
CA VAL A 101 0.71 -11.61 0.39
C VAL A 101 -0.46 -11.58 1.38
N ALA A 102 -1.71 -11.54 0.89
CA ALA A 102 -2.89 -11.72 1.71
C ALA A 102 -2.95 -13.13 2.32
N ASP A 103 -2.59 -14.15 1.54
CA ASP A 103 -2.54 -15.56 1.98
C ASP A 103 -1.45 -15.84 3.01
N MET A 104 -0.39 -15.03 3.09
CA MET A 104 0.68 -15.18 4.10
C MET A 104 0.20 -14.94 5.54
N ASP A 105 -0.88 -14.18 5.72
CA ASP A 105 -1.48 -13.94 7.03
C ASP A 105 -3.01 -13.88 6.90
N PRO A 106 -3.67 -15.05 6.90
CA PRO A 106 -5.10 -15.15 6.67
C PRO A 106 -5.95 -14.37 7.67
N ARG A 107 -5.42 -14.11 8.88
CA ARG A 107 -6.14 -13.35 9.92
C ARG A 107 -6.29 -11.88 9.57
N HIS A 108 -5.37 -11.33 8.79
CA HIS A 108 -5.36 -9.92 8.40
C HIS A 108 -5.45 -9.72 6.88
N SER A 109 -5.86 -10.74 6.12
CA SER A 109 -5.92 -10.71 4.65
C SER A 109 -6.63 -9.46 4.11
N GLY A 110 -7.85 -9.18 4.58
CA GLY A 110 -8.61 -7.99 4.15
C GLY A 110 -7.91 -6.66 4.50
N ARG A 111 -7.27 -6.57 5.67
CA ARG A 111 -6.51 -5.37 6.08
C ARG A 111 -5.28 -5.18 5.18
N ARG A 112 -4.57 -6.26 4.86
CA ARG A 112 -3.41 -6.28 3.97
C ARG A 112 -3.78 -5.82 2.57
N VAL A 113 -4.85 -6.36 2.01
CA VAL A 113 -5.40 -5.94 0.71
C VAL A 113 -5.71 -4.45 0.73
N SER A 114 -6.43 -3.96 1.74
CA SER A 114 -6.79 -2.54 1.85
C SER A 114 -5.57 -1.60 1.94
N ILE A 115 -4.53 -1.98 2.69
CA ILE A 115 -3.30 -1.17 2.79
C ILE A 115 -2.58 -1.12 1.44
N MET A 116 -2.43 -2.27 0.76
CA MET A 116 -1.79 -2.33 -0.57
C MET A 116 -2.60 -1.55 -1.60
N ASP A 117 -3.92 -1.73 -1.63
CA ASP A 117 -4.84 -1.05 -2.54
C ASP A 117 -4.72 0.48 -2.42
N SER A 118 -4.82 0.99 -1.19
CA SER A 118 -4.64 2.42 -0.91
C SER A 118 -3.25 2.93 -1.30
N ALA A 119 -2.19 2.17 -1.02
CA ALA A 119 -0.82 2.59 -1.29
C ALA A 119 -0.47 2.59 -2.78
N TRP A 120 -1.12 1.74 -3.57
CA TRP A 120 -0.83 1.53 -4.99
C TRP A 120 -1.75 2.29 -5.93
N ASN A 121 -2.75 3.00 -5.39
CA ASN A 121 -3.53 3.95 -6.16
C ASN A 121 -2.62 4.92 -6.94
N GLY A 122 -2.93 5.12 -8.23
CA GLY A 122 -2.13 5.91 -9.17
C GLY A 122 -0.90 5.22 -9.77
N ILE A 123 -0.61 3.95 -9.42
CA ILE A 123 0.43 3.17 -10.13
C ILE A 123 -0.17 2.58 -11.41
N GLY A 124 0.50 2.80 -12.54
CA GLY A 124 0.07 2.26 -13.85
C GLY A 124 -0.93 3.13 -14.62
N GLU A 125 -1.19 4.37 -14.20
CA GLU A 125 -2.09 5.28 -14.94
C GLU A 125 -1.57 5.54 -16.37
N GLY A 126 -2.35 5.08 -17.35
CA GLY A 126 -2.00 5.03 -18.78
C GLY A 126 -2.31 3.68 -19.43
N SER A 127 -2.31 2.59 -18.66
CA SER A 127 -2.56 1.23 -19.15
C SER A 127 -3.43 0.45 -18.16
N ALA A 128 -4.76 0.62 -18.23
CA ALA A 128 -5.75 0.07 -17.28
C ALA A 128 -5.46 0.46 -15.81
N ARG A 129 -6.51 0.73 -15.02
CA ARG A 129 -6.28 0.88 -13.58
C ARG A 129 -5.90 -0.50 -13.03
N TRP A 130 -5.00 -0.57 -12.06
CA TRP A 130 -4.59 -1.88 -11.51
C TRP A 130 -5.77 -2.63 -10.84
N TRP A 131 -6.84 -1.92 -10.44
CA TRP A 131 -8.12 -2.46 -9.95
C TRP A 131 -9.22 -2.61 -11.02
N SER A 132 -8.89 -2.43 -12.31
CA SER A 132 -9.83 -2.46 -13.43
C SER A 132 -10.16 -3.87 -13.89
#